data_AF-A0A4U0TU08-F1
#
_entry.id   AF-A0A4U0TU08-F1
#
_cell.length_a   1.000
_cell.length_b   1.000
_cell.length_c   1.000
_cell.angle_alpha   90.00
_cell.angle_beta   90.00
_cell.angle_gamma   90.00
#
_symmetry.space_group_name_H-M   'P 1'
#
loop_
_entity.id
_entity.type
_entity.pdbx_description
1 polymer ?
#
loop_
_entity_poly.entity_id
_entity_poly.type
_entity_poly.pdbx_seq_one_letter_code
_entity_poly.pdbx_strand_id
1 'polypeptide(L)'
;MAVTWSRPQRRPGMHGASGLFNASRDKIILYVRTRDETSKLAGILGCATYTARSGSTADKTQVIARWIASRTQPFLVATSAFLEGFDYPHVRLVINVNEPDSLVLLAQESGRAGRDGERAYSLVILPSEWKAMTISTDGQGDGMILAQDESLGKLRDRRAMQQYLDGRQCFRTSLSEHLDDPEHRRWCMAGEVPCDICQSGHEDTIGPNGGQQKMETAAG
;
A
#
# COMPACT_ATOMS: atom_id res chain seq x y z
N MET A 1 7.98 0.23 5.88
CA MET A 1 7.66 0.53 4.47
C MET A 1 6.79 1.77 4.44
N ALA A 2 7.20 2.81 3.72
CA ALA A 2 6.64 4.15 3.85
C ALA A 2 6.18 4.67 2.49
N VAL A 3 4.93 4.39 2.20
CA VAL A 3 4.16 4.99 1.12
C VAL A 3 3.79 6.41 1.52
N THR A 4 4.32 7.44 0.85
CA THR A 4 4.02 8.83 1.22
C THR A 4 4.15 9.81 0.07
N TRP A 5 3.22 10.77 -0.01
CA TRP A 5 3.34 11.94 -0.87
C TRP A 5 4.12 13.06 -0.17
N SER A 6 4.87 13.87 -0.93
CA SER A 6 5.24 15.21 -0.50
C SER A 6 4.88 16.19 -1.61
N ARG A 7 4.22 17.29 -1.26
CA ARG A 7 4.34 18.51 -2.08
C ARG A 7 5.83 18.82 -2.27
N PRO A 8 6.29 19.18 -3.47
CA PRO A 8 7.69 19.54 -3.67
C PRO A 8 7.98 20.83 -2.88
N GLN A 9 8.51 20.68 -1.67
CA GLN A 9 9.16 21.80 -1.00
C GLN A 9 10.42 22.10 -1.79
N ARG A 10 10.40 23.17 -2.58
CA ARG A 10 11.59 23.71 -3.23
C ARG A 10 12.58 24.08 -2.13
N ARG A 11 13.65 23.30 -1.98
CA ARG A 11 14.85 23.78 -1.30
C ARG A 11 15.41 24.94 -2.13
N PRO A 12 15.66 26.12 -1.57
CA PRO A 12 16.35 27.18 -2.30
C PRO A 12 17.77 26.69 -2.62
N GLY A 13 18.11 26.55 -3.91
CA GLY A 13 19.48 26.26 -4.35
C GLY A 13 19.71 25.03 -5.27
N MET A 14 18.70 24.21 -5.55
CA MET A 14 18.85 23.10 -6.54
C MET A 14 18.23 23.48 -7.89
N HIS A 15 19.06 23.97 -8.81
CA HIS A 15 18.72 24.06 -10.22
C HIS A 15 19.11 22.76 -10.93
N GLY A 16 18.12 21.94 -11.33
CA GLY A 16 18.34 20.81 -12.24
C GLY A 16 17.37 19.65 -12.05
N ALA A 17 16.37 19.55 -12.95
CA ALA A 17 15.35 18.49 -13.09
C ALA A 17 14.55 18.13 -11.81
N SER A 18 13.25 17.89 -11.94
CA SER A 18 12.37 17.55 -10.81
C SER A 18 12.74 16.26 -10.06
N GLY A 19 13.79 15.52 -10.47
CA GLY A 19 14.32 14.32 -9.79
C GLY A 19 13.33 13.17 -9.59
N LEU A 20 12.10 13.32 -10.10
CA LEU A 20 10.93 12.56 -9.65
C LEU A 20 10.88 11.16 -10.27
N PHE A 21 11.37 11.01 -11.50
CA PHE A 21 11.31 9.75 -12.23
C PHE A 21 12.40 9.69 -13.32
N ASN A 22 13.22 8.65 -13.28
CA ASN A 22 14.21 8.32 -14.29
C ASN A 22 13.73 7.13 -15.13
N ALA A 23 13.21 7.39 -16.33
CA ALA A 23 12.64 6.37 -17.22
C ALA A 23 13.63 5.24 -17.62
N SER A 24 14.95 5.44 -17.47
CA SER A 24 15.92 4.39 -17.76
C SER A 24 15.95 3.27 -16.71
N ARG A 25 15.44 3.51 -15.50
CA ARG A 25 15.47 2.55 -14.39
C ARG A 25 14.14 2.49 -13.64
N ASP A 26 13.51 3.63 -13.38
CA ASP A 26 12.35 3.71 -12.51
C ASP A 26 11.16 3.00 -13.14
N LYS A 27 10.41 2.27 -12.31
CA LYS A 27 9.26 1.46 -12.73
C LYS A 27 8.00 1.75 -11.94
N ILE A 28 6.88 1.39 -12.55
CA ILE A 28 5.52 1.60 -12.03
C ILE A 28 4.74 0.29 -12.15
N ILE A 29 4.10 -0.11 -11.05
CA ILE A 29 3.22 -1.29 -11.02
C ILE A 29 1.79 -0.83 -10.79
N LEU A 30 0.85 -1.33 -11.58
CA LEU A 30 -0.58 -1.11 -11.39
C LEU A 30 -1.25 -2.44 -11.06
N TYR A 31 -1.73 -2.60 -9.84
CA TYR A 31 -2.51 -3.73 -9.39
C TYR A 31 -4.00 -3.53 -9.69
N VAL A 32 -4.61 -4.52 -10.32
CA VAL A 32 -6.04 -4.61 -10.61
C VAL A 32 -6.60 -5.94 -10.12
N ARG A 33 -7.92 -6.04 -10.00
CA ARG A 33 -8.59 -7.17 -9.34
C ARG A 33 -8.79 -8.35 -10.30
N THR A 34 -9.07 -8.04 -11.56
CA THR A 34 -9.46 -9.02 -12.56
C THR A 34 -8.56 -9.00 -13.79
N ARG A 35 -8.54 -10.13 -14.50
CA ARG A 35 -7.83 -10.27 -15.77
C ARG A 35 -8.40 -9.36 -16.86
N ASP A 36 -9.70 -9.11 -16.81
CA ASP A 36 -10.37 -8.25 -17.77
C ASP A 36 -9.98 -6.79 -17.56
N GLU A 37 -9.91 -6.33 -16.30
CA GLU A 37 -9.34 -5.02 -15.97
C GLU A 37 -7.88 -4.92 -16.38
N THR A 38 -7.11 -6.01 -16.22
CA THR A 38 -5.70 -6.05 -16.62
C THR A 38 -5.58 -5.77 -18.12
N SER A 39 -6.35 -6.49 -18.94
CA SER A 39 -6.36 -6.33 -20.40
C SER A 39 -6.82 -4.93 -20.82
N LYS A 40 -7.88 -4.41 -20.20
CA LYS A 40 -8.41 -3.07 -20.50
C LYS A 40 -7.39 -1.97 -20.19
N LEU A 41 -6.85 -1.96 -18.97
CA LEU A 41 -5.92 -0.93 -18.53
C LEU A 41 -4.59 -1.00 -19.26
N ALA A 42 -4.05 -2.20 -19.48
CA ALA A 42 -2.82 -2.37 -20.25
C ALA A 42 -2.99 -1.99 -21.73
N GLY A 43 -4.17 -2.20 -22.31
CA GLY A 43 -4.51 -1.73 -23.65
C GLY A 43 -4.48 -0.20 -23.75
N ILE A 44 -5.02 0.49 -22.74
CA ILE A 44 -4.99 1.98 -22.66
C ILE A 44 -3.55 2.48 -22.49
N LEU A 45 -2.77 1.84 -21.62
CA LEU A 45 -1.39 2.25 -21.32
C LEU A 45 -0.36 1.76 -22.33
N GLY A 46 -0.73 0.85 -23.23
CA GLY A 46 0.17 0.21 -24.19
C GLY A 46 1.32 -0.53 -23.52
N CYS A 47 1.06 -1.27 -22.44
CA CYS A 47 2.10 -1.91 -21.62
C CYS A 47 1.87 -3.42 -21.40
N ALA A 48 2.82 -4.07 -20.74
CA ALA A 48 2.75 -5.49 -20.44
C ALA A 48 1.75 -5.81 -19.30
N THR A 49 1.28 -7.06 -19.28
CA THR A 49 0.38 -7.61 -18.26
C THR A 49 1.01 -8.77 -17.49
N TYR A 50 0.79 -8.85 -16.18
CA TYR A 50 1.19 -9.99 -15.35
C TYR A 50 0.01 -10.57 -14.56
N THR A 51 -0.38 -11.80 -14.87
CA THR A 51 -1.50 -12.49 -14.20
C THR A 51 -1.13 -13.94 -13.92
N ALA A 52 -1.98 -14.65 -13.16
CA ALA A 52 -1.81 -16.09 -12.93
C ALA A 52 -1.73 -16.90 -14.23
N ARG A 53 -2.34 -16.41 -15.33
CA ARG A 53 -2.35 -17.05 -16.65
C ARG A 53 -1.33 -16.47 -17.63
N SER A 54 -0.33 -15.73 -17.18
CA SER A 54 0.76 -15.22 -18.03
C SER A 54 1.74 -16.30 -18.52
N GLY A 55 1.26 -17.54 -18.72
CA GLY A 55 2.05 -18.67 -19.19
C GLY A 55 2.78 -19.42 -18.09
N SER A 56 3.84 -20.11 -18.51
CA SER A 56 4.75 -20.85 -17.64
C SER A 56 5.56 -19.92 -16.73
N THR A 57 6.29 -20.49 -15.78
CA THR A 57 7.27 -19.74 -14.97
C THR A 57 8.29 -19.00 -15.84
N ALA A 58 8.71 -19.60 -16.96
CA ALA A 58 9.65 -18.96 -17.89
C ALA A 58 9.02 -17.74 -18.58
N ASP A 59 7.76 -17.84 -19.01
CA ASP A 59 7.03 -16.73 -19.64
C ASP A 59 6.86 -15.56 -18.67
N LYS A 60 6.46 -15.85 -17.42
CA LYS A 60 6.35 -14.87 -16.34
C LYS A 60 7.68 -14.13 -16.10
N THR A 61 8.79 -14.86 -16.02
CA THR A 61 10.13 -14.28 -15.87
C THR A 61 10.49 -13.41 -17.07
N GLN A 62 10.15 -13.83 -18.29
CA GLN A 62 10.43 -13.06 -19.49
C GLN A 62 9.63 -11.75 -19.55
N VAL A 63 8.37 -11.75 -19.13
CA VAL A 63 7.54 -10.53 -19.02
C VAL A 63 8.22 -9.53 -18.09
N ILE A 64 8.64 -9.98 -16.91
CA ILE A 64 9.34 -9.15 -15.92
C ILE A 64 10.64 -8.59 -16.51
N ALA A 65 11.49 -9.43 -17.10
CA ALA A 65 12.77 -9.02 -17.65
C ALA A 65 12.61 -7.97 -18.77
N ARG A 66 11.63 -8.14 -19.66
CA ARG A 66 11.31 -7.18 -20.71
C ARG A 66 10.84 -5.84 -20.15
N TRP A 67 9.97 -5.88 -19.14
CA TRP A 67 9.50 -4.66 -18.48
C TRP A 67 10.63 -3.90 -17.78
N ILE A 68 11.52 -4.59 -17.07
CA ILE A 68 12.70 -3.98 -16.44
C ILE A 68 13.59 -3.32 -17.50
N ALA A 69 13.88 -4.02 -18.59
CA ALA A 69 14.77 -3.55 -19.65
C ALA A 69 14.18 -2.39 -20.47
N SER A 70 12.85 -2.23 -20.49
CA SER A 70 12.18 -1.20 -21.28
C SER A 70 12.46 0.20 -20.73
N ARG A 71 12.97 1.10 -21.58
CA ARG A 71 13.24 2.51 -21.24
C ARG A 71 12.07 3.44 -21.52
N THR A 72 11.08 2.97 -22.28
CA THR A 72 9.95 3.78 -22.77
C THR A 72 8.62 3.32 -22.17
N GLN A 73 8.54 2.09 -21.66
CA GLN A 73 7.34 1.53 -21.04
C GLN A 73 7.63 1.14 -19.59
N PRO A 74 7.54 2.10 -18.64
CA PRO A 74 7.83 1.84 -17.23
C PRO A 74 6.70 1.10 -16.50
N PHE A 75 5.55 0.90 -17.16
CA PHE A 75 4.32 0.37 -16.54
C PHE A 75 4.22 -1.14 -16.68
N LEU A 76 3.75 -1.79 -15.61
CA LEU A 76 3.29 -3.17 -15.61
C LEU A 76 1.92 -3.23 -14.94
N VAL A 77 0.90 -3.71 -15.65
CA VAL A 77 -0.43 -3.96 -15.07
C VAL A 77 -0.49 -5.40 -14.60
N ALA A 78 -0.85 -5.63 -13.35
CA ALA A 78 -0.79 -6.94 -12.73
C ALA A 78 -2.02 -7.24 -11.87
N THR A 79 -2.29 -8.53 -11.66
CA THR A 79 -3.16 -8.97 -10.54
C THR A 79 -2.31 -9.35 -9.34
N SER A 80 -2.95 -9.74 -8.24
CA SER A 80 -2.30 -10.30 -7.03
C SER A 80 -1.42 -11.52 -7.29
N ALA A 81 -1.46 -12.11 -8.50
CA ALA A 81 -0.51 -13.15 -8.89
C ALA A 81 0.93 -12.63 -9.01
N PHE A 82 1.13 -11.31 -9.11
CA PHE A 82 2.44 -10.68 -9.09
C PHE A 82 2.95 -10.46 -7.65
N LEU A 83 2.86 -11.50 -6.82
CA LEU A 83 3.42 -11.54 -5.46
C LEU A 83 4.71 -12.36 -5.40
N GLU A 84 4.92 -13.30 -6.32
CA GLU A 84 5.98 -14.32 -6.20
C GLU A 84 7.33 -13.87 -6.79
N GLY A 85 8.39 -13.93 -5.96
CA GLY A 85 9.80 -14.07 -6.39
C GLY A 85 10.50 -12.88 -7.06
N PHE A 86 9.80 -11.76 -7.27
CA PHE A 86 10.36 -10.58 -7.93
C PHE A 86 10.87 -9.53 -6.93
N ASP A 87 12.12 -9.09 -7.10
CA ASP A 87 12.72 -7.98 -6.37
C ASP A 87 13.41 -7.01 -7.35
N TYR A 88 12.88 -5.79 -7.45
CA TYR A 88 13.49 -4.72 -8.24
C TYR A 88 13.51 -3.43 -7.43
N PRO A 89 14.69 -2.83 -7.20
CA PRO A 89 14.82 -1.78 -6.20
C PRO A 89 14.21 -0.43 -6.61
N HIS A 90 14.15 -0.15 -7.91
CA HIS A 90 13.74 1.16 -8.44
C HIS A 90 12.25 1.26 -8.82
N VAL A 91 11.37 0.50 -8.18
CA VAL A 91 9.93 0.79 -8.29
C VAL A 91 9.65 2.11 -7.56
N ARG A 92 9.13 3.11 -8.27
CA ARG A 92 8.79 4.45 -7.71
C ARG A 92 7.34 4.60 -7.37
N LEU A 93 6.47 3.84 -8.03
CA LEU A 93 5.04 3.97 -7.85
C LEU A 93 4.38 2.60 -7.92
N VAL A 94 3.59 2.29 -6.90
CA VAL A 94 2.62 1.18 -6.90
C VAL A 94 1.24 1.80 -6.89
N ILE A 95 0.34 1.32 -7.74
CA ILE A 95 -1.03 1.83 -7.83
C ILE A 95 -1.99 0.66 -7.71
N ASN A 96 -2.81 0.65 -6.68
CA ASN A 96 -3.96 -0.23 -6.59
C ASN A 96 -5.15 0.47 -7.22
N VAL A 97 -5.66 -0.06 -8.32
CA VAL A 97 -6.88 0.42 -8.96
C VAL A 97 -8.06 -0.33 -8.35
N ASN A 98 -9.02 0.42 -7.82
CA ASN A 98 -10.09 -0.04 -6.95
C ASN A 98 -9.60 -0.50 -5.57
N GLU A 99 -10.55 -0.85 -4.70
CA GLU A 99 -10.27 -1.34 -3.35
C GLU A 99 -9.52 -2.70 -3.39
N PRO A 100 -8.35 -2.81 -2.74
CA PRO A 100 -7.67 -4.09 -2.49
C PRO A 100 -8.53 -5.08 -1.68
N ASP A 101 -8.28 -6.39 -1.84
CA ASP A 101 -9.03 -7.44 -1.09
C ASP A 101 -8.85 -7.36 0.42
N SER A 102 -7.65 -7.02 0.85
CA SER A 102 -7.28 -6.96 2.25
C SER A 102 -6.14 -5.98 2.45
N LEU A 103 -6.02 -5.50 3.68
CA LEU A 103 -4.93 -4.63 4.07
C LEU A 103 -3.57 -5.36 4.01
N VAL A 104 -3.55 -6.67 4.27
CA VAL A 104 -2.36 -7.53 4.11
C VAL A 104 -1.87 -7.51 2.65
N LEU A 105 -2.78 -7.70 1.69
CA LEU A 105 -2.43 -7.69 0.28
C LEU A 105 -1.90 -6.32 -0.15
N LEU A 106 -2.57 -5.24 0.25
CA LEU A 106 -2.10 -3.88 -0.01
C LEU A 106 -0.70 -3.64 0.56
N ALA A 107 -0.42 -4.13 1.78
CA ALA A 107 0.90 -4.00 2.39
C ALA A 107 2.00 -4.72 1.59
N GLN A 108 1.71 -5.93 1.11
CA GLN A 108 2.65 -6.71 0.28
C GLN A 108 2.91 -6.03 -1.08
N GLU A 109 1.85 -5.55 -1.73
CA GLU A 109 1.91 -4.90 -3.04
C GLU A 109 2.64 -3.55 -2.96
N SER A 110 2.26 -2.71 -2.00
CA SER A 110 2.91 -1.41 -1.76
C SER A 110 4.37 -1.56 -1.32
N GLY A 111 4.70 -2.65 -0.61
CA GLY A 111 6.05 -3.00 -0.18
C GLY A 111 7.05 -3.32 -1.31
N ARG A 112 6.61 -3.30 -2.57
CA ARG A 112 7.49 -3.38 -3.74
C ARG A 112 8.16 -2.05 -4.06
N ALA A 113 7.59 -0.93 -3.62
CA ALA A 113 8.11 0.39 -3.88
C ALA A 113 9.34 0.71 -3.02
N GLY A 114 10.29 1.48 -3.58
CA GLY A 114 11.33 2.16 -2.77
C GLY A 114 12.36 1.26 -2.09
N ARG A 115 12.67 0.08 -2.63
CA ARG A 115 13.63 -0.85 -2.00
C ARG A 115 15.09 -0.42 -2.11
N ASP A 116 15.40 0.59 -2.93
CA ASP A 116 16.68 1.33 -2.90
C ASP A 116 16.77 2.38 -1.79
N GLY A 117 15.73 2.55 -0.96
CA GLY A 117 15.68 3.56 0.11
C GLY A 117 15.35 4.98 -0.37
N GLU A 118 15.22 5.18 -1.67
CA GLU A 118 14.81 6.45 -2.25
C GLU A 118 13.29 6.61 -2.20
N ARG A 119 12.82 7.86 -2.31
CA ARG A 119 11.39 8.18 -2.22
C ARG A 119 10.57 7.39 -3.24
N ALA A 120 9.52 6.75 -2.76
CA ALA A 120 8.54 6.04 -3.58
C ALA A 120 7.13 6.19 -3.01
N TYR A 121 6.14 5.87 -3.84
CA TYR A 121 4.73 6.11 -3.58
C TYR A 121 3.93 4.82 -3.77
N SER A 122 2.86 4.68 -3.01
CA SER A 122 1.78 3.73 -3.26
C SER A 122 0.46 4.47 -3.18
N LEU A 123 -0.43 4.22 -4.12
CA LEU A 123 -1.70 4.91 -4.23
C LEU A 123 -2.81 3.88 -4.33
N VAL A 124 -3.97 4.20 -3.75
CA VAL A 124 -5.21 3.50 -4.05
C VAL A 124 -6.10 4.47 -4.81
N ILE A 125 -6.49 4.10 -6.03
CA ILE A 125 -7.43 4.86 -6.85
C ILE A 125 -8.81 4.24 -6.67
N LEU A 126 -9.71 4.96 -6.02
CA LEU A 126 -11.08 4.53 -5.81
C LEU A 126 -12.01 5.19 -6.83
N PRO A 127 -13.09 4.51 -7.24
CA PRO A 127 -14.12 5.13 -8.06
C PRO A 127 -14.79 6.28 -7.30
N SER A 128 -15.31 7.27 -8.03
CA SER A 128 -15.91 8.49 -7.45
C SER A 128 -17.10 8.23 -6.52
N GLU A 129 -17.79 7.12 -6.76
CA GLU A 129 -18.95 6.65 -6.03
C GLU A 129 -18.59 5.75 -4.84
N TRP A 130 -17.29 5.47 -4.62
CA TRP A 130 -16.86 4.66 -3.48
C TRP A 130 -17.27 5.31 -2.17
N LYS A 131 -17.74 4.49 -1.23
CA LYS A 131 -18.12 4.90 0.12
C LYS A 131 -17.57 3.89 1.11
N ALA A 132 -17.02 4.38 2.20
CA ALA A 132 -16.63 3.55 3.32
C ALA A 132 -17.85 2.77 3.84
N MET A 133 -17.70 1.46 4.01
CA MET A 133 -18.69 0.63 4.64
C MET A 133 -18.63 0.81 6.15
N THR A 134 -19.75 1.22 6.76
CA THR A 134 -19.89 1.17 8.22
C THR A 134 -20.09 -0.29 8.64
N ILE A 135 -19.03 -0.94 9.09
CA ILE A 135 -19.14 -2.27 9.70
C ILE A 135 -19.53 -2.07 11.16
N SER A 136 -20.84 -2.11 11.44
CA SER A 136 -21.36 -2.04 12.81
C SER A 136 -20.82 -3.22 13.62
N THR A 137 -20.18 -2.91 14.74
CA THR A 137 -19.68 -3.90 15.73
C THR A 137 -20.77 -4.43 16.65
N ASP A 138 -22.01 -4.02 16.44
CA ASP A 138 -23.12 -4.30 17.34
C ASP A 138 -23.65 -5.71 17.06
N GLY A 139 -22.90 -6.69 17.53
CA GLY A 139 -23.31 -8.09 17.64
C GLY A 139 -24.41 -8.29 18.68
N GLN A 140 -25.54 -7.60 18.55
CA GLN A 140 -26.78 -7.95 19.24
C GLN A 140 -27.56 -8.94 18.39
N GLY A 141 -27.03 -10.15 18.34
CA GLY A 141 -27.70 -11.34 17.86
C GLY A 141 -27.22 -12.50 18.70
N ASP A 142 -28.00 -12.86 19.72
CA ASP A 142 -27.80 -14.07 20.51
C ASP A 142 -27.59 -15.26 19.59
N GLY A 143 -26.37 -15.76 19.57
CA GLY A 143 -25.98 -16.80 18.65
C GLY A 143 -24.48 -17.00 18.75
N MET A 144 -24.07 -17.85 19.68
CA MET A 144 -22.76 -18.48 19.68
C MET A 144 -22.60 -19.24 18.36
N ILE A 145 -22.14 -18.55 17.31
CA ILE A 145 -21.74 -19.19 16.07
C ILE A 145 -20.25 -19.45 16.19
N LEU A 146 -19.94 -20.69 16.57
CA LEU A 146 -18.65 -21.34 16.36
C LEU A 146 -18.41 -21.54 14.84
N ALA A 147 -18.46 -20.47 14.04
CA ALA A 147 -18.14 -20.48 12.63
C ALA A 147 -16.71 -19.98 12.45
N GLN A 148 -15.79 -20.94 12.43
CA GLN A 148 -14.56 -20.96 11.63
C GLN A 148 -13.77 -19.65 11.64
N ASP A 149 -12.66 -19.66 12.39
CA ASP A 149 -11.57 -18.66 12.45
C ASP A 149 -11.32 -17.88 11.13
N GLU A 150 -11.43 -18.56 9.99
CA GLU A 150 -11.30 -17.98 8.65
C GLU A 150 -12.31 -16.84 8.33
N SER A 151 -13.54 -16.93 8.82
CA SER A 151 -14.58 -15.90 8.61
C SER A 151 -14.30 -14.66 9.47
N LEU A 152 -13.79 -14.84 10.69
CA LEU A 152 -13.39 -13.74 11.57
C LEU A 152 -12.15 -13.04 11.03
N GLY A 153 -11.15 -13.79 10.53
CA GLY A 153 -9.98 -13.23 9.85
C GLY A 153 -10.36 -12.35 8.66
N LYS A 154 -11.23 -12.85 7.77
CA LYS A 154 -11.73 -12.07 6.62
C LYS A 154 -12.49 -10.81 7.03
N LEU A 155 -13.27 -10.87 8.11
CA LEU A 155 -13.96 -9.69 8.64
C LEU A 155 -12.99 -8.67 9.23
N ARG A 156 -11.94 -9.14 9.93
CA ARG A 156 -10.87 -8.31 10.48
C ARG A 156 -10.11 -7.59 9.36
N ASP A 157 -9.73 -8.31 8.32
CA ASP A 157 -9.05 -7.79 7.13
C ASP A 157 -9.91 -6.73 6.42
N ARG A 158 -11.18 -7.03 6.19
CA ARG A 158 -12.12 -6.10 5.57
C ARG A 158 -12.29 -4.83 6.39
N ARG A 159 -12.46 -4.95 7.71
CA ARG A 159 -12.58 -3.79 8.60
C ARG A 159 -11.33 -2.93 8.56
N ALA A 160 -10.15 -3.54 8.65
CA ALA A 160 -8.90 -2.81 8.58
C ALA A 160 -8.71 -2.11 7.22
N MET A 161 -9.08 -2.77 6.12
CA MET A 161 -9.06 -2.19 4.78
C MET A 161 -9.98 -0.97 4.68
N GLN A 162 -11.21 -1.07 5.18
CA GLN A 162 -12.16 0.05 5.19
C GLN A 162 -11.66 1.22 6.04
N GLN A 163 -11.09 0.95 7.22
CA GLN A 163 -10.49 1.99 8.06
C GLN A 163 -9.29 2.68 7.38
N TYR A 164 -8.47 1.91 6.67
CA TYR A 164 -7.36 2.46 5.88
C TYR A 164 -7.88 3.39 4.77
N LEU A 165 -8.86 2.97 3.99
CA LEU A 165 -9.40 3.75 2.87
C LEU A 165 -10.23 4.97 3.30
N ASP A 166 -10.88 4.90 4.45
CA ASP A 166 -11.63 6.03 5.03
C ASP A 166 -10.71 7.22 5.38
N GLY A 167 -9.40 6.99 5.53
CA GLY A 167 -8.41 8.06 5.62
C GLY A 167 -8.53 8.95 6.86
N ARG A 168 -9.22 8.48 7.91
CA ARG A 168 -9.40 9.24 9.17
C ARG A 168 -8.25 9.06 10.16
N GLN A 169 -7.30 8.16 9.89
CA GLN A 169 -6.13 7.94 10.73
C GLN A 169 -4.86 7.79 9.88
N CYS A 170 -3.71 7.92 10.54
CA CYS A 170 -2.42 7.68 9.91
C CYS A 170 -2.40 6.31 9.22
N PHE A 171 -2.03 6.27 7.93
CA PHE A 171 -1.98 5.02 7.16
C PHE A 171 -1.02 3.99 7.75
N ARG A 172 0.11 4.44 8.33
CA ARG A 172 1.03 3.54 9.04
C ARG A 172 0.40 2.96 10.29
N THR A 173 -0.38 3.75 11.04
CA THR A 173 -1.14 3.24 12.19
C THR A 173 -2.12 2.16 11.75
N SER A 174 -2.90 2.38 10.68
CA SER A 174 -3.83 1.36 10.15
C SER A 174 -3.11 0.05 9.80
N LEU A 175 -1.95 0.14 9.14
CA LEU A 175 -1.13 -1.03 8.80
C LEU A 175 -0.60 -1.73 10.06
N SER A 176 0.05 -0.99 10.95
CA SER A 176 0.67 -1.55 12.14
C SER A 176 -0.32 -2.14 13.14
N GLU A 177 -1.49 -1.51 13.34
CA GLU A 177 -2.54 -2.06 14.21
C GLU A 177 -3.06 -3.42 13.73
N HIS A 178 -3.00 -3.67 12.42
CA HIS A 178 -3.51 -4.88 11.79
C HIS A 178 -2.45 -5.98 11.61
N LEU A 179 -1.19 -5.60 11.36
CA LEU A 179 -0.11 -6.49 10.96
C LEU A 179 0.93 -6.74 12.05
N ASP A 180 1.10 -5.81 13.00
CA ASP A 180 2.15 -5.87 14.01
C ASP A 180 1.59 -6.22 15.39
N ASP A 181 2.42 -6.84 16.23
CA ASP A 181 2.13 -7.00 17.64
C ASP A 181 2.02 -5.63 18.34
N PRO A 182 1.18 -5.49 19.38
CA PRO A 182 0.96 -4.21 20.06
C PRO A 182 2.24 -3.47 20.49
N GLU A 183 3.26 -4.20 20.92
CA GLU A 183 4.57 -3.66 21.35
C GLU A 183 5.46 -3.16 20.20
N HIS A 184 5.18 -3.61 18.97
CA HIS A 184 5.95 -3.27 17.77
C HIS A 184 5.24 -2.28 16.84
N ARG A 185 4.01 -1.85 17.19
CA ARG A 185 3.23 -0.94 16.36
C ARG A 185 3.96 0.38 16.12
N ARG A 186 3.89 0.87 14.88
CA ARG A 186 4.50 2.15 14.48
C ARG A 186 3.49 3.07 13.79
N TRP A 187 3.85 4.34 13.70
CA TRP A 187 3.14 5.37 12.93
C TRP A 187 4.16 6.17 12.13
N CYS A 188 3.79 7.32 11.58
CA CYS A 188 4.75 8.21 10.94
C CYS A 188 5.73 8.74 11.98
N MET A 189 6.92 8.13 12.07
CA MET A 189 7.94 8.50 13.04
C MET A 189 8.67 9.77 12.60
N ALA A 190 9.18 10.53 13.57
CA ALA A 190 10.09 11.65 13.30
C ALA A 190 11.29 11.20 12.44
N GLY A 191 11.67 12.05 11.47
CA GLY A 191 12.74 11.75 10.52
C GLY A 191 12.33 10.86 9.33
N GLU A 192 11.14 10.25 9.37
CA GLU A 192 10.57 9.58 8.19
C GLU A 192 9.75 10.56 7.34
N VAL A 193 9.50 10.18 6.09
CA VAL A 193 8.50 10.89 5.28
C VAL A 193 7.11 10.57 5.87
N PRO A 194 6.26 11.56 6.17
CA PRO A 194 4.94 11.32 6.75
C PRO A 194 3.88 11.01 5.68
N CYS A 195 2.84 10.24 6.04
CA CYS A 195 1.73 9.91 5.15
C CYS A 195 0.80 11.11 4.93
N ASP A 196 -0.13 11.02 3.98
CA ASP A 196 -0.96 12.16 3.59
C ASP A 196 -1.87 12.69 4.72
N ILE A 197 -2.15 11.86 5.72
CA ILE A 197 -2.90 12.24 6.93
C ILE A 197 -1.99 12.95 7.96
N CYS A 198 -0.72 12.54 8.03
CA CYS A 198 0.25 13.12 8.96
C CYS A 198 0.98 14.28 8.28
N GLN A 199 0.90 15.50 8.82
CA GLN A 199 1.63 16.63 8.26
C GLN A 199 3.13 16.59 8.60
N SER A 200 3.50 15.88 9.67
CA SER A 200 4.86 15.69 10.15
C SER A 200 5.01 14.31 10.77
N GLY A 201 6.25 13.88 11.00
CA GLY A 201 6.52 12.73 11.87
C GLY A 201 6.22 13.05 13.34
N HIS A 202 6.03 12.01 14.14
CA HIS A 202 5.75 12.08 15.57
C HIS A 202 6.93 11.52 16.37
N GLU A 203 7.27 12.16 17.49
CA GLU A 203 8.33 11.73 18.42
C GLU A 203 7.80 10.80 19.52
N ASP A 204 6.52 10.94 19.87
CA ASP A 204 5.87 10.17 20.93
C ASP A 204 5.83 8.67 20.60
N THR A 205 5.88 7.84 21.64
CA THR A 205 5.68 6.37 21.62
C THR A 205 4.21 5.97 21.70
N ILE A 206 3.29 6.94 21.68
CA ILE A 206 1.85 6.71 21.64
C ILE A 206 1.35 7.23 20.29
N GLY A 207 0.58 6.40 19.56
CA GLY A 207 0.09 6.74 18.24
C GLY A 207 -0.77 8.02 18.24
N PRO A 208 -0.87 8.72 17.08
CA PRO A 208 -1.52 10.04 17.00
C PRO A 208 -3.01 10.06 17.36
N ASN A 209 -3.66 8.89 17.45
CA ASN A 209 -5.06 8.73 17.85
C ASN A 209 -5.22 8.00 19.21
N GLY A 210 -4.13 7.70 19.92
CA GLY A 210 -4.14 7.00 21.20
C GLY A 210 -4.64 7.91 22.31
N GLY A 211 -5.82 7.62 22.85
CA GLY A 211 -6.29 8.20 24.10
C GLY A 211 -5.23 8.05 25.19
N GLN A 212 -5.02 9.12 25.96
CA GLN A 212 -4.06 9.20 27.06
C GLN A 212 -4.09 7.94 27.93
N GLN A 213 -3.13 7.04 27.78
CA GLN A 213 -2.68 6.25 28.92
C GLN A 213 -1.73 7.13 29.70
N LYS A 214 -2.26 7.82 30.71
CA LYS A 214 -1.43 8.37 31.78
C LYS A 214 -0.60 7.20 32.33
N MET A 215 0.70 7.20 32.09
CA MET A 215 1.61 6.55 33.02
C MET A 215 1.50 7.36 34.32
N GLU A 216 0.69 6.89 35.26
CA GLU A 216 0.87 7.25 36.65
C GLU A 216 2.27 6.79 37.04
N THR A 217 3.18 7.75 37.13
CA THR A 217 4.45 7.57 37.82
C THR A 217 4.12 7.18 39.26
N ALA A 218 4.27 5.90 39.58
CA ALA A 218 4.33 5.42 40.95
C ALA A 218 5.63 5.96 41.57
N ALA A 219 5.53 7.11 42.23
CA ALA A 219 6.45 7.49 43.28
C ALA A 219 5.95 6.83 44.57
N GLY A 220 6.68 5.80 45.01
CA GLY A 220 6.50 5.10 46.29
C GLY A 220 7.79 4.40 46.65
#